data_AF-A0A2E0LB01-F1
#
_entry.id   AF-A0A2E0LB01-F1
#
_cell.length_a   1.000
_cell.length_b   1.000
_cell.length_c   1.000
_cell.angle_alpha   90.00
_cell.angle_beta   90.00
_cell.angle_gamma   90.00
#
_symmetry.space_group_name_H-M   'P 1'
#
loop_
_entity.id
_entity.type
_entity.pdbx_description
1 polymer ?
#
loop_
_entity_poly.entity_id
_entity_poly.type
_entity_poly.pdbx_seq_one_letter_code
_entity_poly.pdbx_strand_id
1 'polypeptide(L)'
;MNIKDTIVAQSTPLGSAATSSVRLSGSESINIVNKVFPSKDLRTVNSHTIHFGNFIYENKIIDEVILSIFKEPNSYTKENIVEISCHGSEIIVNKIILILIKLGARVAERGEFTFRSFINGNMDLSQAESVADLISGKTENAHRIAINHLKGIFSNKIKKLRSDLLNLSSLLELELDFSEEDVEFANRDILSNLLNEIDQFCKILIDSFKLNNAVKKGISVVILGKPNVGKSTLLNNILNDDKAIVSEIPGTTRDIIEDTITIGNNLVRFIDTAGLRKTKDKIENIGIDKALNKIKESSIVLYLIDLHKTSINDIKKEISQKFLKENNLIIVGNKIDLDTKDECKEYFKKNKYMMISSLNENNINDLKDKLDDYIKSNIIDDTSDIMINERHYNSLLKVRESIKNVKINIENKSNTDLLALDIKYALDSLGQITGEVTNDEILGNIFSKFCIGK
;
A
#
# COMPACT_ATOMS: atom_id res chain seq x y z
N MET A 1 3.32 -23.95 -6.32
CA MET A 1 3.49 -24.31 -4.90
C MET A 1 2.76 -25.63 -4.63
N ASN A 2 3.35 -26.56 -3.89
CA ASN A 2 2.65 -27.77 -3.43
C ASN A 2 1.82 -27.39 -2.18
N ILE A 3 0.50 -27.59 -2.22
CA ILE A 3 -0.40 -27.19 -1.13
C ILE A 3 -0.60 -28.31 -0.10
N LYS A 4 -0.16 -29.55 -0.42
CA LYS A 4 -0.39 -30.72 0.44
C LYS A 4 0.67 -30.94 1.53
N ASP A 5 1.76 -30.19 1.52
CA ASP A 5 2.81 -30.31 2.54
C ASP A 5 2.52 -29.40 3.74
N THR A 6 3.23 -29.64 4.85
CA THR A 6 3.19 -28.76 6.02
C THR A 6 4.35 -27.79 5.97
N ILE A 7 4.05 -26.50 6.11
CA ILE A 7 5.05 -25.43 6.11
C ILE A 7 5.33 -24.90 7.51
N VAL A 8 6.53 -24.36 7.72
CA VAL A 8 6.97 -23.70 8.95
C VAL A 8 7.73 -22.41 8.66
N ALA A 9 7.50 -21.38 9.47
CA ALA A 9 8.32 -20.16 9.48
C ALA A 9 8.17 -19.39 10.80
N GLN A 10 9.12 -18.51 11.08
CA GLN A 10 8.96 -17.49 12.11
C GLN A 10 7.93 -16.44 11.63
N SER A 11 6.96 -16.10 12.47
CA SER A 11 5.91 -15.11 12.15
C SER A 11 6.11 -13.75 12.83
N THR A 12 7.09 -13.63 13.72
CA THR A 12 7.54 -12.37 14.35
C THR A 12 8.74 -11.77 13.61
N PRO A 13 9.03 -10.46 13.78
CA PRO A 13 10.25 -9.85 13.26
C PRO A 13 11.52 -10.55 13.75
N LEU A 14 12.58 -10.49 12.94
CA LEU A 14 13.91 -10.97 13.34
C LEU A 14 14.49 -10.07 14.44
N GLY A 15 15.24 -10.68 15.37
CA GLY A 15 15.92 -9.97 16.46
C GLY A 15 15.62 -10.55 17.84
N SER A 16 16.29 -9.99 18.84
CA SER A 16 16.08 -10.37 20.25
C SER A 16 14.81 -9.73 20.80
N ALA A 17 13.93 -10.55 21.36
CA ALA A 17 12.69 -10.12 22.00
C ALA A 17 12.35 -11.00 23.21
N ALA A 18 11.39 -10.57 24.04
CA ALA A 18 10.90 -11.42 25.13
C ALA A 18 10.32 -12.74 24.59
N THR A 19 9.57 -12.66 23.49
CA THR A 19 8.94 -13.81 22.83
C THR A 19 9.14 -13.78 21.33
N SER A 20 9.11 -14.95 20.71
CA SER A 20 9.06 -15.14 19.25
C SER A 20 8.05 -16.23 18.92
N SER A 21 7.41 -16.12 17.75
CA SER A 21 6.41 -17.09 17.31
C SER A 21 6.88 -17.83 16.06
N VAL A 22 6.83 -19.16 16.12
CA VAL A 22 7.05 -20.07 14.99
C VAL A 22 5.72 -20.70 14.63
N ARG A 23 5.28 -20.53 13.39
CA ARG A 23 3.99 -20.99 12.89
C ARG A 23 4.16 -22.17 11.95
N LEU A 24 3.29 -23.18 12.10
CA LEU A 24 3.10 -24.27 11.14
C LEU A 24 1.72 -24.22 10.50
N SER A 25 1.59 -24.61 9.24
CA SER A 25 0.31 -24.78 8.53
C SER A 25 0.34 -26.00 7.62
N GLY A 26 -0.76 -26.76 7.58
CA GLY A 26 -0.92 -27.97 6.77
C GLY A 26 -1.42 -29.17 7.57
N SER A 27 -1.75 -30.27 6.89
CA SER A 27 -2.41 -31.44 7.51
C SER A 27 -1.61 -32.07 8.66
N GLU A 28 -0.28 -32.07 8.58
CA GLU A 28 0.60 -32.69 9.57
C GLU A 28 1.06 -31.74 10.69
N SER A 29 0.62 -30.47 10.72
CA SER A 29 1.11 -29.46 11.68
C SER A 29 0.97 -29.93 13.14
N ILE A 30 -0.20 -30.47 13.49
CA ILE A 30 -0.47 -30.96 14.85
C ILE A 30 0.36 -32.21 15.14
N ASN A 31 0.45 -33.15 14.21
CA ASN A 31 1.20 -34.39 14.39
C ASN A 31 2.71 -34.14 14.56
N ILE A 32 3.27 -33.19 13.81
CA ILE A 32 4.68 -32.80 13.90
C ILE A 32 4.97 -32.22 15.29
N VAL A 33 4.19 -31.25 15.74
CA VAL A 33 4.43 -30.60 17.05
C VAL A 33 4.13 -31.56 18.21
N ASN A 34 3.18 -32.47 18.06
CA ASN A 34 2.87 -33.47 19.09
C ASN A 34 4.06 -34.40 19.40
N LYS A 35 4.97 -34.63 18.44
CA LYS A 35 6.19 -35.45 18.65
C LYS A 35 7.21 -34.78 19.58
N VAL A 36 7.16 -33.45 19.71
CA VAL A 36 8.13 -32.63 20.44
C VAL A 36 7.53 -31.92 21.66
N PHE A 37 6.27 -32.21 21.98
CA PHE A 37 5.54 -31.63 23.11
C PHE A 37 4.92 -32.74 23.97
N PRO A 38 5.67 -33.33 24.90
CA PRO A 38 5.19 -34.47 25.69
C PRO A 38 4.18 -34.09 26.78
N SER A 39 4.04 -32.80 27.10
CA SER A 39 3.16 -32.31 28.17
C SER A 39 1.67 -32.61 27.91
N LYS A 40 1.27 -32.80 26.66
CA LYS A 40 -0.13 -33.10 26.29
C LYS A 40 -0.23 -33.69 24.89
N ASP A 41 -1.18 -34.60 24.68
CA ASP A 41 -1.53 -35.04 23.33
C ASP A 41 -2.32 -33.94 22.59
N LEU A 42 -1.66 -33.23 21.68
CA LEU A 42 -2.22 -32.14 20.89
C LEU A 42 -3.28 -32.61 19.88
N ARG A 43 -3.39 -33.92 19.59
CA ARG A 43 -4.40 -34.44 18.67
C ARG A 43 -5.79 -34.41 19.32
N THR A 44 -5.85 -34.61 20.63
CA THR A 44 -7.11 -34.71 21.39
C THR A 44 -7.60 -33.39 21.97
N VAL A 45 -6.82 -32.31 21.89
CA VAL A 45 -7.22 -30.99 22.40
C VAL A 45 -8.24 -30.30 21.50
N ASN A 46 -9.00 -29.37 22.06
CA ASN A 46 -9.91 -28.54 21.28
C ASN A 46 -9.14 -27.51 20.42
N SER A 47 -9.79 -26.98 19.39
CA SER A 47 -9.25 -25.82 18.65
C SER A 47 -9.35 -24.55 19.51
N HIS A 48 -8.55 -23.54 19.18
CA HIS A 48 -8.49 -22.24 19.86
C HIS A 48 -8.13 -22.34 21.34
N THR A 49 -7.30 -23.33 21.70
CA THR A 49 -6.80 -23.50 23.07
C THR A 49 -5.31 -23.29 23.15
N ILE A 50 -4.87 -22.88 24.34
CA ILE A 50 -3.48 -22.61 24.66
C ILE A 50 -2.94 -23.73 25.56
N HIS A 51 -1.72 -24.18 25.29
CA HIS A 51 -1.05 -25.24 26.06
C HIS A 51 0.38 -24.84 26.41
N PHE A 52 0.71 -24.90 27.68
CA PHE A 52 2.03 -24.58 28.20
C PHE A 52 2.82 -25.86 28.48
N GLY A 53 4.11 -25.86 28.17
CA GLY A 53 4.99 -26.99 28.47
C GLY A 53 6.34 -26.90 27.77
N ASN A 54 7.14 -27.95 27.93
CA ASN A 54 8.49 -28.00 27.37
C ASN A 54 8.47 -28.47 25.91
N PHE A 55 9.20 -27.77 25.04
CA PHE A 55 9.56 -28.25 23.72
C PHE A 55 10.81 -29.14 23.85
N ILE A 56 10.64 -30.44 23.63
CA ILE A 56 11.68 -31.46 23.87
C ILE A 56 12.03 -32.17 22.57
N TYR A 57 13.33 -32.30 22.30
CA TYR A 57 13.85 -33.08 21.18
C TYR A 57 15.07 -33.87 21.63
N GLU A 58 15.12 -35.17 21.30
CA GLU A 58 16.21 -36.09 21.71
C GLU A 58 16.51 -36.04 23.23
N ASN A 59 15.46 -36.05 24.07
CA ASN A 59 15.52 -35.95 25.53
C ASN A 59 16.17 -34.67 26.09
N LYS A 60 16.31 -33.62 25.28
CA LYS A 60 16.78 -32.31 25.71
C LYS A 60 15.65 -31.29 25.62
N ILE A 61 15.50 -30.51 26.69
CA ILE A 61 14.63 -29.33 26.68
C ILE A 61 15.30 -28.28 25.80
N ILE A 62 14.61 -27.89 24.73
CA ILE A 62 15.05 -26.81 23.84
C ILE A 62 14.59 -25.47 24.40
N ASP A 63 13.33 -25.41 24.82
CA ASP A 63 12.73 -24.24 25.45
C ASP A 63 11.43 -24.62 26.19
N GLU A 64 10.96 -23.72 27.05
CA GLU A 64 9.61 -23.75 27.61
C GLU A 64 8.70 -22.85 26.75
N VAL A 65 7.61 -23.40 26.23
CA VAL A 65 6.82 -22.77 25.17
C VAL A 65 5.33 -22.74 25.49
N ILE A 66 4.64 -21.82 24.81
CA ILE A 66 3.19 -21.76 24.75
C ILE A 66 2.76 -22.13 23.34
N LEU A 67 1.89 -23.13 23.22
CA LEU A 67 1.32 -23.59 21.97
C LEU A 67 -0.12 -23.11 21.81
N SER A 68 -0.44 -22.50 20.67
CA SER A 68 -1.81 -22.21 20.25
C SER A 68 -2.21 -23.16 19.12
N ILE A 69 -3.36 -23.82 19.28
CA ILE A 69 -3.85 -24.82 18.32
C ILE A 69 -5.06 -24.28 17.56
N PHE A 70 -5.01 -24.31 16.22
CA PHE A 70 -6.15 -24.01 15.35
C PHE A 70 -6.39 -25.20 14.42
N LYS A 71 -7.57 -25.81 14.52
CA LYS A 71 -7.97 -26.93 13.67
C LYS A 71 -8.75 -26.42 12.45
N GLU A 72 -8.55 -27.08 11.31
CA GLU A 72 -9.34 -26.80 10.10
C GLU A 72 -10.85 -26.92 10.36
N PRO A 73 -11.71 -26.13 9.68
CA PRO A 73 -11.37 -25.02 8.77
C PRO A 73 -11.16 -23.68 9.49
N ASN A 74 -11.20 -23.64 10.83
CA ASN A 74 -11.25 -22.40 11.60
C ASN A 74 -9.84 -21.91 11.95
N SER A 75 -9.06 -21.57 10.92
CA SER A 75 -7.70 -21.04 11.05
C SER A 75 -7.41 -20.02 9.95
N TYR A 76 -6.29 -19.29 10.06
CA TYR A 76 -5.90 -18.30 9.06
C TYR A 76 -5.80 -18.89 7.65
N THR A 77 -5.23 -20.09 7.49
CA THR A 77 -5.07 -20.75 6.19
C THR A 77 -6.24 -21.69 5.86
N LYS A 78 -7.22 -21.85 6.77
CA LYS A 78 -8.22 -22.93 6.79
C LYS A 78 -7.64 -24.35 6.91
N GLU A 79 -6.34 -24.50 7.15
CA GLU A 79 -5.70 -25.79 7.47
C GLU A 79 -5.48 -25.93 8.98
N ASN A 80 -4.95 -27.07 9.43
CA ASN A 80 -4.43 -27.15 10.79
C ASN A 80 -3.22 -26.22 10.96
N ILE A 81 -3.27 -25.33 11.95
CA ILE A 81 -2.19 -24.43 12.34
C ILE A 81 -1.78 -24.71 13.79
N VAL A 82 -0.47 -24.71 14.02
CA VAL A 82 0.11 -24.65 15.36
C VAL A 82 1.04 -23.45 15.44
N GLU A 83 0.83 -22.58 16.44
CA GLU A 83 1.74 -21.48 16.73
C GLU A 83 2.51 -21.78 18.01
N ILE A 84 3.84 -21.68 17.93
CA ILE A 84 4.77 -21.96 19.02
C ILE A 84 5.35 -20.62 19.47
N SER A 85 4.85 -20.11 20.59
CA SER A 85 5.43 -18.95 21.27
C SER A 85 6.55 -19.42 22.19
N CYS A 86 7.78 -19.07 21.85
CA CYS A 86 9.01 -19.40 22.55
C CYS A 86 9.74 -18.13 23.00
N HIS A 87 10.81 -18.26 23.77
CA HIS A 87 11.68 -17.13 24.08
C HIS A 87 12.29 -16.55 22.80
N GLY A 88 12.31 -15.22 22.67
CA GLY A 88 12.76 -14.52 21.47
C GLY A 88 14.28 -14.50 21.27
N SER A 89 14.92 -15.65 21.41
CA SER A 89 16.34 -15.87 21.10
C SER A 89 16.46 -16.47 19.70
N GLU A 90 17.27 -15.84 18.85
CA GLU A 90 17.52 -16.30 17.47
C GLU A 90 18.01 -17.76 17.43
N ILE A 91 18.83 -18.17 18.39
CA ILE A 91 19.33 -19.55 18.50
C ILE A 91 18.19 -20.52 18.80
N ILE A 92 17.25 -20.14 19.68
CA ILE A 92 16.12 -21.00 20.06
C ILE A 92 15.17 -21.15 18.86
N VAL A 93 14.79 -20.04 18.24
CA VAL A 93 13.90 -20.01 17.08
C VAL A 93 14.47 -20.86 15.94
N ASN A 94 15.75 -20.67 15.60
CA ASN A 94 16.41 -21.44 14.55
C ASN A 94 16.45 -22.95 14.89
N LYS A 95 16.71 -23.32 16.15
CA LYS A 95 16.67 -24.72 16.58
C LYS A 95 15.28 -25.32 16.44
N ILE A 96 14.23 -24.63 16.88
CA ILE A 96 12.85 -25.09 16.75
C ILE A 96 12.50 -25.32 15.28
N ILE A 97 12.78 -24.35 14.40
CA ILE A 97 12.50 -24.48 12.96
C ILE A 97 13.24 -25.68 12.36
N LEU A 98 14.54 -25.83 12.63
CA LEU A 98 15.33 -26.97 12.11
C LEU A 98 14.80 -28.33 12.59
N ILE A 99 14.35 -28.41 13.84
CA ILE A 99 13.74 -29.64 14.39
C ILE A 99 12.43 -29.95 13.66
N LEU A 100 11.56 -28.96 13.48
CA LEU A 100 10.28 -29.15 12.79
C LEU A 100 10.49 -29.57 11.32
N ILE A 101 11.51 -29.02 10.66
CA ILE A 101 11.90 -29.44 9.29
C ILE A 101 12.30 -30.91 9.26
N LYS A 102 13.16 -31.35 10.20
CA LYS A 102 13.56 -32.77 10.31
C LYS A 102 12.37 -33.71 10.55
N LEU A 103 11.30 -33.21 11.18
CA LEU A 103 10.10 -33.98 11.50
C LEU A 103 9.05 -33.99 10.38
N GLY A 104 9.30 -33.30 9.26
CA GLY A 104 8.48 -33.37 8.05
C GLY A 104 7.92 -32.02 7.58
N ALA A 105 8.20 -30.91 8.25
CA ALA A 105 7.82 -29.59 7.74
C ALA A 105 8.79 -29.10 6.65
N ARG A 106 8.32 -28.23 5.77
CA ARG A 106 9.15 -27.46 4.82
C ARG A 106 9.20 -26.00 5.25
N VAL A 107 10.29 -25.29 4.97
CA VAL A 107 10.32 -23.83 5.13
C VAL A 107 9.29 -23.18 4.21
N ALA A 108 8.44 -22.31 4.77
CA ALA A 108 7.46 -21.56 3.99
C ALA A 108 8.15 -20.60 3.01
N GLU A 109 7.59 -20.48 1.81
CA GLU A 109 7.94 -19.43 0.85
C GLU A 109 7.36 -18.07 1.31
N ARG A 110 7.79 -16.99 0.63
CA ARG A 110 7.28 -15.64 0.90
C ARG A 110 5.78 -15.57 0.61
N GLY A 111 5.00 -15.09 1.57
CA GLY A 111 3.54 -14.96 1.42
C GLY A 111 2.78 -16.29 1.37
N GLU A 112 3.42 -17.43 1.62
CA GLU A 112 2.80 -18.75 1.42
C GLU A 112 1.60 -18.99 2.35
N PHE A 113 1.59 -18.46 3.58
CA PHE A 113 0.41 -18.66 4.46
C PHE A 113 -0.80 -17.88 3.93
N THR A 114 -0.61 -16.63 3.50
CA THR A 114 -1.67 -15.82 2.91
C THR A 114 -2.11 -16.39 1.56
N PHE A 115 -1.17 -16.92 0.76
CA PHE A 115 -1.50 -17.64 -0.47
C PHE A 115 -2.41 -18.84 -0.22
N ARG A 116 -2.09 -19.67 0.78
CA ARG A 116 -2.96 -20.80 1.18
C ARG A 116 -4.32 -20.34 1.69
N SER A 117 -4.35 -19.25 2.45
CA SER A 117 -5.60 -18.61 2.89
C SER A 117 -6.50 -18.21 1.71
N PHE A 118 -5.91 -17.62 0.67
CA PHE A 118 -6.60 -17.28 -0.58
C PHE A 118 -7.10 -18.52 -1.32
N ILE A 119 -6.23 -19.50 -1.57
CA ILE A 119 -6.60 -20.73 -2.30
C ILE A 119 -7.70 -21.53 -1.60
N ASN A 120 -7.70 -21.57 -0.27
CA ASN A 120 -8.73 -22.24 0.51
C ASN A 120 -10.03 -21.40 0.65
N GLY A 121 -10.11 -20.27 -0.04
CA GLY A 121 -11.28 -19.39 -0.08
C GLY A 121 -11.58 -18.72 1.26
N ASN A 122 -10.58 -18.53 2.12
CA ASN A 122 -10.74 -17.76 3.36
C ASN A 122 -10.81 -16.26 3.10
N MET A 123 -10.13 -15.82 2.05
CA MET A 123 -10.08 -14.45 1.60
C MET A 123 -9.95 -14.43 0.08
N ASP A 124 -10.33 -13.33 -0.56
CA ASP A 124 -10.09 -13.08 -1.98
C ASP A 124 -8.75 -12.35 -2.22
N LEU A 125 -8.35 -12.18 -3.48
CA LEU A 125 -7.03 -11.66 -3.82
C LEU A 125 -6.84 -10.21 -3.35
N SER A 126 -7.89 -9.39 -3.42
CA SER A 126 -7.82 -8.01 -2.93
C SER A 126 -7.68 -7.96 -1.40
N GLN A 127 -8.35 -8.86 -0.67
CA GLN A 127 -8.16 -9.01 0.77
C GLN A 127 -6.73 -9.48 1.08
N ALA A 128 -6.20 -10.46 0.35
CA ALA A 128 -4.83 -10.95 0.51
C ALA A 128 -3.81 -9.82 0.33
N GLU A 129 -3.90 -9.03 -0.74
CA GLU A 129 -3.04 -7.86 -0.98
C GLU A 129 -3.11 -6.85 0.18
N SER A 130 -4.29 -6.70 0.78
CA SER A 130 -4.51 -5.76 1.87
C SER A 130 -3.87 -6.20 3.19
N VAL A 131 -3.53 -7.50 3.35
CA VAL A 131 -2.72 -7.98 4.48
C VAL A 131 -1.32 -7.35 4.42
N ALA A 132 -0.70 -7.27 3.24
CA ALA A 132 0.61 -6.62 3.08
C ALA A 132 0.52 -5.11 3.30
N ASP A 133 -0.53 -4.47 2.79
CA ASP A 133 -0.76 -3.04 2.98
C ASP A 133 -0.99 -2.69 4.46
N LEU A 134 -1.68 -3.56 5.21
CA LEU A 134 -1.91 -3.40 6.64
C LEU A 134 -0.60 -3.40 7.43
N ILE A 135 0.31 -4.33 7.12
CA ILE A 135 1.58 -4.50 7.84
C ILE A 135 2.55 -3.37 7.50
N SER A 136 2.55 -2.93 6.23
CA SER A 136 3.47 -1.90 5.74
C SER A 136 2.96 -0.47 5.93
N GLY A 137 1.69 -0.31 6.30
CA GLY A 137 1.03 0.98 6.49
C GLY A 137 1.76 1.84 7.52
N LYS A 138 2.22 3.02 7.09
CA LYS A 138 2.93 4.00 7.94
C LYS A 138 2.05 5.13 8.45
N THR A 139 0.80 5.19 8.03
CA THR A 139 -0.15 6.23 8.40
C THR A 139 -1.49 5.64 8.84
N GLU A 140 -2.22 6.37 9.67
CA GLU A 140 -3.54 5.98 10.14
C GLU A 140 -4.53 5.80 8.98
N ASN A 141 -4.47 6.67 7.97
CA ASN A 141 -5.33 6.57 6.79
C ASN A 141 -5.05 5.31 5.97
N ALA A 142 -3.77 4.97 5.74
CA ALA A 142 -3.40 3.73 5.06
C ALA A 142 -3.88 2.50 5.84
N HIS A 143 -3.77 2.53 7.17
CA HIS A 143 -4.23 1.46 8.05
C HIS A 143 -5.76 1.30 7.98
N ARG A 144 -6.52 2.39 8.04
CA ARG A 144 -8.00 2.40 7.92
C ARG A 144 -8.46 1.76 6.60
N ILE A 145 -7.86 2.18 5.49
CA ILE A 145 -8.23 1.68 4.16
C ILE A 145 -7.89 0.19 4.03
N ALA A 146 -6.72 -0.24 4.49
CA ALA A 146 -6.33 -1.65 4.49
C ALA A 146 -7.31 -2.52 5.31
N ILE A 147 -7.80 -2.03 6.46
CA ILE A 147 -8.84 -2.71 7.24
C ILE A 147 -10.15 -2.83 6.44
N ASN A 148 -10.59 -1.77 5.76
CA ASN A 148 -11.82 -1.79 4.97
C ASN A 148 -11.76 -2.80 3.84
N HIS A 149 -10.61 -2.89 3.17
CA HIS A 149 -10.37 -3.91 2.16
C HIS A 149 -10.35 -5.32 2.77
N LEU A 150 -9.68 -5.53 3.91
CA LEU A 150 -9.66 -6.82 4.61
C LEU A 150 -11.05 -7.29 5.03
N LYS A 151 -11.92 -6.37 5.45
CA LYS A 151 -13.34 -6.63 5.73
C LYS A 151 -14.15 -6.99 4.48
N GLY A 152 -13.56 -6.90 3.29
CA GLY A 152 -14.19 -7.26 2.03
C GLY A 152 -15.11 -6.18 1.45
N ILE A 153 -15.08 -4.94 1.96
CA ILE A 153 -16.00 -3.87 1.48
C ILE A 153 -15.82 -3.63 -0.03
N PHE A 154 -14.56 -3.47 -0.47
CA PHE A 154 -14.22 -3.30 -1.88
C PHE A 154 -14.59 -4.54 -2.71
N SER A 155 -14.19 -5.73 -2.25
CA SER A 155 -14.44 -6.97 -2.97
C SER A 155 -15.93 -7.29 -3.10
N ASN A 156 -16.74 -7.01 -2.07
CA ASN A 156 -18.18 -7.21 -2.10
C ASN A 156 -18.85 -6.29 -3.14
N LYS A 157 -18.38 -5.04 -3.29
CA LYS A 157 -18.88 -4.14 -4.33
C LYS A 157 -18.54 -4.66 -5.73
N ILE A 158 -17.31 -5.12 -5.97
CA ILE A 158 -16.91 -5.73 -7.25
C ILE A 158 -17.72 -7.01 -7.54
N LYS A 159 -17.85 -7.91 -6.56
CA LYS A 159 -18.62 -9.16 -6.69
C LYS A 159 -20.08 -8.90 -7.02
N LYS A 160 -20.70 -7.89 -6.39
CA LYS A 160 -22.06 -7.47 -6.70
C LYS A 160 -22.19 -7.01 -8.15
N LEU A 161 -21.36 -6.06 -8.58
CA LEU A 161 -21.38 -5.54 -9.95
C LEU A 161 -21.16 -6.66 -10.99
N ARG A 162 -20.23 -7.58 -10.70
CA ARG A 162 -19.96 -8.75 -11.55
C ARG A 162 -21.14 -9.71 -11.58
N SER A 163 -21.78 -9.99 -10.45
CA SER A 163 -22.96 -10.86 -10.37
C SER A 163 -24.14 -10.26 -11.15
N ASP A 164 -24.38 -8.97 -11.00
CA ASP A 164 -25.46 -8.27 -11.71
C ASP A 164 -25.20 -8.31 -13.23
N LEU A 165 -23.94 -8.14 -13.65
CA LEU A 165 -23.56 -8.20 -15.06
C LEU A 165 -23.64 -9.63 -15.63
N LEU A 166 -23.26 -10.64 -14.85
CA LEU A 166 -23.34 -12.05 -15.24
C LEU A 166 -24.79 -12.49 -15.46
N ASN A 167 -25.71 -12.07 -14.57
CA ASN A 167 -27.13 -12.36 -14.70
C ASN A 167 -27.70 -11.78 -16.00
N LEU A 168 -27.34 -10.53 -16.35
CA LEU A 168 -27.77 -9.93 -17.62
C LEU A 168 -27.09 -10.56 -18.84
N SER A 169 -25.82 -10.95 -18.72
CA SER A 169 -25.10 -11.67 -19.78
C SER A 169 -25.79 -13.00 -20.10
N SER A 170 -26.26 -13.71 -19.08
CA SER A 170 -26.96 -15.00 -19.25
C SER A 170 -28.28 -14.83 -20.03
N LEU A 171 -28.98 -13.72 -19.83
CA LEU A 171 -30.20 -13.41 -20.60
C LEU A 171 -29.89 -13.06 -22.06
N LEU A 172 -28.78 -12.36 -22.31
CA LEU A 172 -28.33 -12.06 -23.68
C LEU A 172 -27.86 -13.31 -24.42
N GLU A 173 -27.23 -14.25 -23.73
CA GLU A 173 -26.87 -15.56 -24.30
C GLU A 173 -28.11 -16.38 -24.68
N LEU A 174 -29.15 -16.38 -23.83
CA LEU A 174 -30.43 -17.00 -24.19
C LEU A 174 -31.08 -16.32 -25.40
N GLU A 175 -31.05 -14.98 -25.48
CA GLU A 175 -31.57 -14.24 -26.65
C GLU A 175 -30.84 -14.62 -27.95
N LEU A 176 -29.54 -14.93 -27.88
CA LEU A 176 -28.78 -15.43 -29.01
C LEU A 176 -29.20 -16.84 -29.43
N ASP A 177 -29.35 -17.74 -28.46
CA ASP A 177 -29.76 -19.14 -28.68
C ASP A 177 -31.17 -19.24 -29.29
N PHE A 178 -32.05 -18.27 -29.02
CA PHE A 178 -33.44 -18.20 -29.51
C PHE A 178 -33.67 -17.08 -30.53
N SER A 179 -32.64 -16.64 -31.24
CA SER A 179 -32.72 -15.54 -32.22
C SER A 179 -33.70 -15.78 -33.39
N GLU A 180 -34.10 -17.04 -33.65
CA GLU A 180 -35.13 -17.39 -34.64
C GLU A 180 -36.57 -17.17 -34.13
N GLU A 181 -36.78 -17.03 -32.82
CA GLU A 181 -38.12 -16.98 -32.21
C GLU A 181 -38.63 -15.55 -31.95
N ASP A 182 -37.89 -14.49 -32.35
CA ASP A 182 -38.25 -13.07 -32.18
C ASP A 182 -38.56 -12.70 -30.70
N VAL A 183 -37.77 -13.25 -29.76
CA VAL A 183 -37.97 -13.06 -28.31
C VAL A 183 -36.85 -12.21 -27.70
N GLU A 184 -37.21 -11.08 -27.07
CA GLU A 184 -36.28 -10.28 -26.26
C GLU A 184 -36.29 -10.74 -24.79
N PHE A 185 -35.19 -11.33 -24.33
CA PHE A 185 -35.05 -11.80 -22.94
C PHE A 185 -34.33 -10.78 -22.06
N ALA A 186 -33.46 -9.94 -22.62
CA ALA A 186 -32.67 -8.97 -21.88
C ALA A 186 -33.25 -7.55 -21.99
N ASN A 187 -33.66 -6.98 -20.86
CA ASN A 187 -34.09 -5.58 -20.81
C ASN A 187 -32.89 -4.63 -21.01
N ARG A 188 -32.89 -3.90 -22.13
CA ARG A 188 -31.81 -2.99 -22.53
C ARG A 188 -31.67 -1.77 -21.60
N ASP A 189 -32.74 -1.30 -20.99
CA ASP A 189 -32.70 -0.18 -20.03
C ASP A 189 -32.00 -0.61 -18.73
N ILE A 190 -32.30 -1.81 -18.24
CA ILE A 190 -31.64 -2.38 -17.04
C ILE A 190 -30.14 -2.56 -17.32
N LEU A 191 -29.78 -3.10 -18.48
CA LEU A 191 -28.38 -3.23 -18.90
C LEU A 191 -27.69 -1.88 -18.98
N SER A 192 -28.29 -0.89 -19.64
CA SER A 192 -27.72 0.46 -19.76
C SER A 192 -27.47 1.10 -18.39
N ASN A 193 -28.42 0.98 -17.46
CA ASN A 193 -28.28 1.48 -16.09
C ASN A 193 -27.14 0.81 -15.34
N LEU A 194 -27.02 -0.52 -15.44
CA LEU A 194 -25.90 -1.25 -14.80
C LEU A 194 -24.55 -0.85 -15.41
N LEU A 195 -24.46 -0.72 -16.73
CA LEU A 195 -23.24 -0.28 -17.41
C LEU A 195 -22.83 1.14 -16.99
N ASN A 196 -23.81 2.03 -16.74
CA ASN A 196 -23.55 3.36 -16.19
C ASN A 196 -23.06 3.30 -14.75
N GLU A 197 -23.64 2.46 -13.89
CA GLU A 197 -23.18 2.27 -12.52
C GLU A 197 -21.73 1.77 -12.49
N ILE A 198 -21.41 0.75 -13.30
CA ILE A 198 -20.06 0.18 -13.34
C ILE A 198 -19.05 1.21 -13.89
N ASP A 199 -19.38 1.92 -14.98
CA ASP A 199 -18.51 2.96 -15.55
C ASP A 199 -18.25 4.10 -14.55
N GLN A 200 -19.28 4.57 -13.85
CA GLN A 200 -19.13 5.61 -12.83
C GLN A 200 -18.26 5.13 -11.66
N PHE A 201 -18.49 3.91 -11.17
CA PHE A 201 -17.68 3.31 -10.12
C PHE A 201 -16.22 3.19 -10.54
N CYS A 202 -15.94 2.69 -11.75
CA CYS A 202 -14.59 2.56 -12.27
C CYS A 202 -13.92 3.93 -12.44
N LYS A 203 -14.66 4.92 -12.96
CA LYS A 203 -14.15 6.29 -13.16
C LYS A 203 -13.67 6.91 -11.85
N ILE A 204 -14.48 6.83 -10.79
CA ILE A 204 -14.12 7.37 -9.46
C ILE A 204 -12.81 6.76 -8.96
N LEU A 205 -12.64 5.43 -9.10
CA LEU A 205 -11.44 4.74 -8.62
C LEU A 205 -10.20 5.00 -9.49
N ILE A 206 -10.37 5.11 -10.81
CA ILE A 206 -9.29 5.42 -11.74
C ILE A 206 -8.79 6.85 -11.54
N ASP A 207 -9.72 7.81 -11.39
CA ASP A 207 -9.39 9.21 -11.18
C ASP A 207 -8.68 9.40 -9.82
N SER A 208 -9.10 8.65 -8.79
CA SER A 208 -8.45 8.68 -7.48
C SER A 208 -7.10 7.95 -7.43
N PHE A 209 -6.78 7.05 -8.37
CA PHE A 209 -5.55 6.25 -8.35
C PHE A 209 -4.28 7.10 -8.30
N LYS A 210 -4.19 8.19 -9.07
CA LYS A 210 -2.99 9.04 -9.11
C LYS A 210 -2.71 9.66 -7.73
N LEU A 211 -3.76 10.17 -7.09
CA LEU A 211 -3.72 10.76 -5.76
C LEU A 211 -3.38 9.71 -4.70
N ASN A 212 -4.08 8.57 -4.74
CA ASN A 212 -3.88 7.45 -3.84
C ASN A 212 -2.49 6.81 -3.91
N ASN A 213 -1.93 6.69 -5.12
CA ASN A 213 -0.58 6.17 -5.30
C ASN A 213 0.47 7.14 -4.73
N ALA A 214 0.22 8.45 -4.80
CA ALA A 214 1.04 9.45 -4.11
C ALA A 214 0.94 9.29 -2.59
N VAL A 215 -0.25 9.06 -2.02
CA VAL A 215 -0.43 8.78 -0.59
C VAL A 215 0.30 7.50 -0.16
N LYS A 216 0.17 6.40 -0.91
CA LYS A 216 0.81 5.11 -0.59
C LYS A 216 2.33 5.15 -0.64
N LYS A 217 2.91 5.78 -1.67
CA LYS A 217 4.38 5.90 -1.81
C LYS A 217 4.97 7.03 -0.97
N GLY A 218 4.13 7.92 -0.48
CA GLY A 218 4.49 9.19 0.13
C GLY A 218 4.44 10.33 -0.89
N ILE A 219 3.77 11.40 -0.48
CA ILE A 219 3.59 12.63 -1.25
C ILE A 219 4.94 13.27 -1.43
N SER A 220 5.32 13.45 -2.69
CA SER A 220 6.65 13.90 -3.02
C SER A 220 6.78 15.41 -2.91
N VAL A 221 7.65 15.90 -2.03
CA VAL A 221 7.92 17.32 -1.82
C VAL A 221 9.34 17.63 -2.27
N VAL A 222 9.51 18.50 -3.27
CA VAL A 222 10.83 18.95 -3.71
C VAL A 222 11.17 20.29 -3.06
N ILE A 223 12.35 20.40 -2.44
CA ILE A 223 12.84 21.67 -1.88
C ILE A 223 13.74 22.36 -2.91
N LEU A 224 13.35 23.57 -3.32
CA LEU A 224 14.05 24.41 -4.29
C LEU A 224 14.48 25.74 -3.66
N GLY A 225 15.41 26.42 -4.34
CA GLY A 225 15.93 27.72 -3.95
C GLY A 225 17.42 27.86 -4.28
N LYS A 226 17.92 29.10 -4.25
CA LYS A 226 19.34 29.40 -4.53
C LYS A 226 20.33 28.67 -3.61
N PRO A 227 21.63 28.61 -3.94
CA PRO A 227 22.65 28.11 -3.02
C PRO A 227 22.62 28.86 -1.68
N ASN A 228 22.88 28.15 -0.58
CA ASN A 228 22.98 28.70 0.78
C ASN A 228 21.70 29.36 1.36
N VAL A 229 20.51 29.17 0.76
CA VAL A 229 19.23 29.67 1.30
C VAL A 229 18.72 28.88 2.53
N GLY A 230 19.41 27.81 2.92
CA GLY A 230 19.07 27.01 4.11
C GLY A 230 18.26 25.72 3.84
N LYS A 231 18.25 25.21 2.60
CA LYS A 231 17.54 23.95 2.24
C LYS A 231 17.90 22.77 3.13
N SER A 232 19.19 22.48 3.31
CA SER A 232 19.65 21.34 4.12
C SER A 232 19.35 21.52 5.61
N THR A 233 19.41 22.77 6.11
CA THR A 233 19.04 23.08 7.49
C THR A 233 17.55 22.85 7.72
N LEU A 234 16.70 23.31 6.80
CA LEU A 234 15.26 23.05 6.85
C LEU A 234 14.96 21.55 6.85
N LEU A 235 15.53 20.80 5.90
CA LEU A 235 15.32 19.37 5.77
C LEU A 235 15.73 18.62 7.04
N ASN A 236 16.91 18.91 7.60
CA ASN A 236 17.38 18.28 8.82
C ASN A 236 16.45 18.56 10.01
N ASN A 237 15.93 19.79 10.13
CA ASN A 237 15.06 20.13 11.26
C ASN A 237 13.68 19.49 11.12
N ILE A 238 13.13 19.47 9.91
CA ILE A 238 11.90 18.73 9.62
C ILE A 238 12.09 17.22 9.90
N LEU A 239 13.22 16.62 9.52
CA LEU A 239 13.49 15.19 9.72
C LEU A 239 13.79 14.83 11.19
N ASN A 240 14.52 15.67 11.92
CA ASN A 240 14.95 15.36 13.29
C ASN A 240 13.79 15.40 14.30
N ASP A 241 12.80 16.24 14.06
CA ASP A 241 11.60 16.35 14.89
C ASP A 241 10.71 15.09 14.78
N ASP A 242 10.63 14.48 13.59
CA ASP A 242 9.80 13.28 13.34
C ASP A 242 10.56 11.94 13.47
N LYS A 243 11.90 11.96 13.56
CA LYS A 243 12.71 10.77 13.85
C LYS A 243 12.39 10.11 15.20
N ALA A 244 11.71 10.82 16.11
CA ALA A 244 11.30 10.28 17.40
C ALA A 244 10.25 9.16 17.31
N ILE A 245 9.55 9.01 16.16
CA ILE A 245 8.42 8.08 16.00
C ILE A 245 8.77 6.87 15.11
N VAL A 246 9.81 6.97 14.27
CA VAL A 246 10.20 5.91 13.34
C VAL A 246 11.27 5.04 13.97
N SER A 247 10.84 3.93 14.59
CA SER A 247 11.74 2.91 15.16
C SER A 247 12.79 2.44 14.16
N GLU A 248 14.06 2.46 14.57
CA GLU A 248 15.16 1.77 13.91
C GLU A 248 14.97 0.25 14.06
N ILE A 249 14.16 -0.37 13.20
CA ILE A 249 14.11 -1.84 13.10
C ILE A 249 15.06 -2.26 11.97
N PRO A 250 16.20 -2.90 12.26
CA PRO A 250 17.09 -3.43 11.24
C PRO A 250 16.39 -4.53 10.44
N GLY A 251 16.47 -4.48 9.10
CA GLY A 251 16.14 -5.63 8.26
C GLY A 251 14.75 -5.65 7.61
N THR A 252 13.97 -4.57 7.64
CA THR A 252 12.83 -4.45 6.71
C THR A 252 13.31 -4.05 5.32
N THR A 253 12.76 -4.72 4.31
CA THR A 253 13.28 -4.81 2.93
C THR A 253 13.56 -3.46 2.27
N ARG A 254 14.84 -3.27 1.92
CA ARG A 254 15.38 -2.57 0.72
C ARG A 254 14.60 -1.32 0.28
N ASP A 255 14.71 -0.27 1.06
CA ASP A 255 15.53 0.89 0.72
C ASP A 255 15.47 1.83 1.93
N ILE A 256 16.62 2.31 2.37
CA ILE A 256 16.72 3.33 3.39
C ILE A 256 16.12 4.61 2.77
N ILE A 257 14.82 4.85 2.99
CA ILE A 257 14.17 6.10 2.61
C ILE A 257 14.49 7.11 3.72
N GLU A 258 15.71 7.63 3.69
CA GLU A 258 16.28 8.57 4.68
C GLU A 258 15.57 9.95 4.73
N ASP A 259 14.59 10.18 3.84
CA ASP A 259 13.95 11.48 3.59
C ASP A 259 12.40 11.42 3.64
N THR A 260 11.83 10.57 4.50
CA THR A 260 10.36 10.48 4.66
C THR A 260 9.91 10.73 6.09
N ILE A 261 8.90 11.57 6.26
CA ILE A 261 8.26 11.88 7.53
C ILE A 261 6.75 11.75 7.42
N THR A 262 6.07 11.80 8.56
CA THR A 262 4.61 11.88 8.62
C THR A 262 4.21 13.33 8.93
N ILE A 263 3.46 13.96 8.03
CA ILE A 263 2.84 15.27 8.28
C ILE A 263 1.33 15.05 8.31
N GLY A 264 0.68 15.37 9.43
CA GLY A 264 -0.72 15.01 9.67
C GLY A 264 -0.92 13.49 9.57
N ASN A 265 -1.84 13.05 8.70
CA ASN A 265 -2.09 11.63 8.43
C ASN A 265 -1.40 11.11 7.15
N ASN A 266 -0.42 11.86 6.64
CA ASN A 266 0.13 11.65 5.31
C ASN A 266 1.64 11.42 5.35
N LEU A 267 2.07 10.43 4.58
CA LEU A 267 3.49 10.15 4.38
C LEU A 267 4.03 11.18 3.39
N VAL A 268 5.05 11.93 3.78
CA VAL A 268 5.68 12.97 2.95
C VAL A 268 7.11 12.56 2.68
N ARG A 269 7.43 12.39 1.40
CA ARG A 269 8.76 12.03 0.92
C ARG A 269 9.43 13.26 0.33
N PHE A 270 10.49 13.73 0.96
CA PHE A 270 11.28 14.82 0.39
C PHE A 270 12.13 14.28 -0.76
N ILE A 271 11.88 14.76 -1.98
CA ILE A 271 12.72 14.44 -3.13
C ILE A 271 13.96 15.31 -3.02
N ASP A 272 15.06 14.63 -2.74
CA ASP A 272 16.36 15.25 -2.63
C ASP A 272 16.76 15.93 -3.95
N THR A 273 16.84 17.27 -3.97
CA THR A 273 17.55 18.03 -5.01
C THR A 273 19.06 18.11 -4.75
N ALA A 274 19.49 17.62 -3.60
CA ALA A 274 20.77 17.81 -2.99
C ALA A 274 21.44 16.45 -2.73
N GLY A 275 21.97 15.85 -3.79
CA GLY A 275 23.14 14.97 -3.74
C GLY A 275 24.38 15.70 -3.17
N LEU A 276 24.22 16.32 -2.01
CA LEU A 276 25.12 17.13 -1.22
C LEU A 276 25.33 16.47 0.16
N ARG A 277 24.89 15.23 0.37
CA ARG A 277 25.61 14.35 1.30
C ARG A 277 26.85 13.82 0.57
N LYS A 278 27.96 14.53 0.79
CA LYS A 278 29.35 14.23 0.39
C LYS A 278 29.70 14.30 -1.11
N THR A 279 29.69 15.50 -1.69
CA THR A 279 30.74 15.84 -2.68
C THR A 279 31.06 17.32 -2.59
N LYS A 280 32.21 17.63 -1.99
CA LYS A 280 32.99 18.80 -2.39
C LYS A 280 33.44 18.52 -3.82
N ASP A 281 32.71 19.00 -4.82
CA ASP A 281 33.27 19.56 -6.06
C ASP A 281 32.25 19.66 -7.21
N LYS A 282 32.24 20.86 -7.81
CA LYS A 282 31.97 21.20 -9.21
C LYS A 282 30.98 20.34 -10.00
N ILE A 283 29.69 20.67 -9.98
CA ILE A 283 28.81 20.60 -11.16
C ILE A 283 27.73 21.70 -11.06
N GLU A 284 27.94 22.84 -11.70
CA GLU A 284 27.11 24.05 -11.47
C GLU A 284 26.34 24.57 -12.70
N ASN A 285 26.18 23.78 -13.77
CA ASN A 285 25.31 24.16 -14.92
C ASN A 285 24.28 23.10 -15.34
N ILE A 286 24.19 21.97 -14.63
CA ILE A 286 23.18 20.91 -14.88
C ILE A 286 21.91 21.15 -14.04
N GLY A 287 21.80 22.30 -13.36
CA GLY A 287 20.85 22.55 -12.27
C GLY A 287 19.41 22.89 -12.69
N ILE A 288 19.20 23.55 -13.83
CA ILE A 288 17.86 24.02 -14.24
C ILE A 288 17.05 22.87 -14.85
N ASP A 289 17.58 22.15 -15.83
CA ASP A 289 16.86 21.03 -16.46
C ASP A 289 16.58 19.89 -15.47
N LYS A 290 17.53 19.60 -14.56
CA LYS A 290 17.30 18.66 -13.45
C LYS A 290 16.25 19.16 -12.47
N ALA A 291 16.20 20.46 -12.16
CA ALA A 291 15.16 21.02 -11.31
C ALA A 291 13.78 20.95 -12.00
N LEU A 292 13.70 21.23 -13.30
CA LEU A 292 12.46 21.14 -14.08
C LEU A 292 11.93 19.70 -14.16
N ASN A 293 12.80 18.71 -14.34
CA ASN A 293 12.39 17.30 -14.32
C ASN A 293 11.90 16.89 -12.93
N LYS A 294 12.58 17.33 -11.85
CA LYS A 294 12.13 17.04 -10.48
C LYS A 294 10.83 17.73 -10.11
N ILE A 295 10.56 18.92 -10.64
CA ILE A 295 9.26 19.60 -10.48
C ILE A 295 8.15 18.75 -11.10
N LYS A 296 8.34 18.26 -12.34
CA LYS A 296 7.36 17.39 -13.03
C LYS A 296 7.08 16.08 -12.29
N GLU A 297 8.09 15.55 -11.60
CA GLU A 297 7.97 14.31 -10.82
C GLU A 297 7.42 14.55 -9.40
N SER A 298 7.43 15.80 -8.91
CA SER A 298 7.03 16.15 -7.55
C SER A 298 5.54 16.46 -7.45
N SER A 299 4.95 16.11 -6.30
CA SER A 299 3.57 16.46 -5.95
C SER A 299 3.47 17.89 -5.42
N ILE A 300 4.50 18.37 -4.72
CA ILE A 300 4.57 19.72 -4.13
C ILE A 300 5.99 20.29 -4.31
N VAL A 301 6.08 21.57 -4.64
CA VAL A 301 7.31 22.34 -4.71
C VAL A 301 7.38 23.31 -3.54
N LEU A 302 8.41 23.18 -2.71
CA LEU A 302 8.72 24.11 -1.63
C LEU A 302 9.88 25.02 -2.04
N TYR A 303 9.60 26.29 -2.32
CA TYR A 303 10.59 27.24 -2.82
C TYR A 303 11.10 28.17 -1.73
N LEU A 304 12.38 28.02 -1.36
CA LEU A 304 13.04 28.79 -0.31
C LEU A 304 13.77 30.02 -0.85
N ILE A 305 13.55 31.14 -0.18
CA ILE A 305 14.17 32.43 -0.46
C ILE A 305 14.89 32.92 0.80
N ASP A 306 16.14 33.36 0.68
CA ASP A 306 16.89 33.99 1.79
C ASP A 306 16.44 35.45 1.94
N LEU A 307 15.71 35.78 3.01
CA LEU A 307 15.16 37.13 3.20
C LEU A 307 16.18 38.16 3.72
N HIS A 308 17.31 37.71 4.27
CA HIS A 308 18.37 38.59 4.76
C HIS A 308 19.18 39.18 3.60
N LYS A 309 19.47 38.38 2.56
CA LYS A 309 20.34 38.80 1.45
C LYS A 309 19.60 39.29 0.20
N THR A 310 18.31 38.97 0.06
CA THR A 310 17.60 39.20 -1.20
C THR A 310 16.80 40.51 -1.19
N SER A 311 16.94 41.32 -2.24
CA SER A 311 16.13 42.54 -2.38
C SER A 311 14.70 42.20 -2.81
N ILE A 312 13.75 43.08 -2.50
CA ILE A 312 12.35 42.91 -2.91
C ILE A 312 12.17 42.75 -4.43
N ASN A 313 13.01 43.43 -5.22
CA ASN A 313 12.97 43.32 -6.69
C ASN A 313 13.44 41.94 -7.17
N ASP A 314 14.48 41.41 -6.53
CA ASP A 314 14.97 40.06 -6.85
C ASP A 314 13.97 38.99 -6.45
N ILE A 315 13.31 39.14 -5.29
CA ILE A 315 12.22 38.25 -4.84
C ILE A 315 11.09 38.22 -5.89
N LYS A 316 10.61 39.38 -6.32
CA LYS A 316 9.56 39.50 -7.35
C LYS A 316 9.98 38.86 -8.68
N LYS A 317 11.25 39.04 -9.07
CA LYS A 317 11.81 38.45 -10.29
C LYS A 317 11.94 36.92 -10.19
N GLU A 318 12.30 36.41 -9.01
CA GLU A 318 12.45 34.99 -8.75
C GLU A 318 11.09 34.29 -8.75
N ILE A 319 10.09 34.83 -8.05
CA ILE A 319 8.72 34.26 -7.98
C ILE A 319 7.98 34.32 -9.33
N SER A 320 8.30 35.30 -10.19
CA SER A 320 7.65 35.45 -11.50
C SER A 320 8.15 34.47 -12.58
N GLN A 321 9.14 33.63 -12.26
CA GLN A 321 9.67 32.62 -13.17
C GLN A 321 8.59 31.61 -13.61
N LYS A 322 8.56 31.26 -14.89
CA LYS A 322 7.49 30.44 -15.48
C LYS A 322 7.31 29.07 -14.83
N PHE A 323 8.39 28.44 -14.36
CA PHE A 323 8.33 27.12 -13.72
C PHE A 323 7.71 27.15 -12.31
N LEU A 324 7.52 28.34 -11.73
CA LEU A 324 6.84 28.56 -10.45
C LEU A 324 5.35 28.90 -10.62
N LYS A 325 4.81 28.81 -11.86
CA LYS A 325 3.40 29.08 -12.14
C LYS A 325 2.52 27.82 -12.16
N GLU A 326 3.07 26.66 -11.80
CA GLU A 326 2.30 25.43 -11.66
C GLU A 326 1.55 25.40 -10.31
N ASN A 327 0.42 24.68 -10.26
CA ASN A 327 -0.56 24.75 -9.15
C ASN A 327 -0.04 24.25 -7.79
N ASN A 328 1.19 23.75 -7.71
CA ASN A 328 1.71 22.98 -6.58
C ASN A 328 2.89 23.65 -5.86
N LEU A 329 2.84 24.97 -5.69
CA LEU A 329 3.95 25.76 -5.15
C LEU A 329 3.65 26.37 -3.77
N ILE A 330 4.57 26.16 -2.82
CA ILE A 330 4.61 26.84 -1.52
C ILE A 330 5.88 27.68 -1.45
N ILE A 331 5.73 29.00 -1.32
CA ILE A 331 6.84 29.96 -1.21
C ILE A 331 7.16 30.21 0.27
N VAL A 332 8.44 30.06 0.61
CA VAL A 332 8.96 30.18 1.98
C VAL A 332 10.15 31.13 2.03
N GLY A 333 10.02 32.18 2.83
CA GLY A 333 11.11 33.09 3.17
C GLY A 333 11.85 32.58 4.40
N ASN A 334 13.14 32.32 4.28
CA ASN A 334 13.98 31.78 5.34
C ASN A 334 14.90 32.86 5.93
N LYS A 335 15.49 32.54 7.09
CA LYS A 335 16.46 33.34 7.85
C LYS A 335 15.90 34.62 8.47
N ILE A 336 14.64 34.59 8.91
CA ILE A 336 14.02 35.72 9.63
C ILE A 336 14.64 36.01 11.00
N ASP A 337 15.49 35.11 11.50
CA ASP A 337 16.35 35.33 12.67
C ASP A 337 17.43 36.40 12.42
N LEU A 338 17.76 36.66 11.15
CA LEU A 338 18.68 37.71 10.75
C LEU A 338 17.92 38.97 10.31
N ASP A 339 18.66 40.08 10.21
CA ASP A 339 18.08 41.35 9.79
C ASP A 339 17.40 41.24 8.42
N THR A 340 16.10 41.48 8.41
CA THR A 340 15.25 41.30 7.24
C THR A 340 14.55 42.62 6.96
N LYS A 341 14.74 43.15 5.75
CA LYS A 341 14.14 44.41 5.31
C LYS A 341 12.62 44.40 5.45
N ASP A 342 12.04 45.46 5.98
CA ASP A 342 10.60 45.52 6.24
C ASP A 342 9.75 45.42 4.97
N GLU A 343 10.22 45.99 3.86
CA GLU A 343 9.57 45.84 2.54
C GLU A 343 9.42 44.37 2.12
N CYS A 344 10.39 43.51 2.44
CA CYS A 344 10.33 42.08 2.16
C CYS A 344 9.28 41.40 3.07
N LYS A 345 9.24 41.75 4.36
CA LYS A 345 8.24 41.21 5.31
C LYS A 345 6.83 41.59 4.90
N GLU A 346 6.59 42.85 4.53
CA GLU A 346 5.30 43.34 4.08
C GLU A 346 4.83 42.63 2.80
N TYR A 347 5.75 42.42 1.85
CA TYR A 347 5.43 41.69 0.63
C TYR A 347 5.03 40.24 0.91
N PHE A 348 5.75 39.54 1.79
CA PHE A 348 5.40 38.17 2.18
C PHE A 348 4.04 38.10 2.88
N LYS A 349 3.77 39.01 3.81
CA LYS A 349 2.46 39.11 4.49
C LYS A 349 1.32 39.37 3.49
N LYS A 350 1.49 40.34 2.58
CA LYS A 350 0.47 40.71 1.59
C LYS A 350 0.08 39.55 0.66
N ASN A 351 1.06 38.73 0.27
CA ASN A 351 0.84 37.58 -0.61
C ASN A 351 0.59 36.26 0.15
N LYS A 352 0.49 36.30 1.49
CA LYS A 352 0.28 35.12 2.35
C LYS A 352 1.36 34.04 2.18
N TYR A 353 2.60 34.47 1.90
CA TYR A 353 3.76 33.59 1.84
C TYR A 353 4.29 33.29 3.25
N MET A 354 4.94 32.13 3.38
CA MET A 354 5.48 31.65 4.64
C MET A 354 6.78 32.36 4.98
N MET A 355 7.02 32.60 6.27
CA MET A 355 8.28 33.14 6.77
C MET A 355 8.75 32.26 7.93
N ILE A 356 9.96 31.74 7.85
CA ILE A 356 10.54 30.80 8.82
C ILE A 356 11.98 31.19 9.19
N SER A 357 12.45 30.68 10.32
CA SER A 357 13.88 30.52 10.58
C SER A 357 14.16 29.03 10.66
N SER A 358 14.83 28.48 9.66
CA SER A 358 15.28 27.09 9.75
C SER A 358 16.21 26.91 10.94
N LEU A 359 17.16 27.83 11.19
CA LEU A 359 18.18 27.65 12.23
C LEU A 359 17.61 27.63 13.65
N ASN A 360 16.67 28.54 13.96
CA ASN A 360 16.07 28.67 15.29
C ASN A 360 14.74 27.91 15.42
N GLU A 361 14.41 27.07 14.44
CA GLU A 361 13.15 26.29 14.39
C GLU A 361 11.87 27.14 14.49
N ASN A 362 11.96 28.42 14.15
CA ASN A 362 10.84 29.35 14.22
C ASN A 362 9.89 29.15 13.02
N ASN A 363 8.59 28.99 13.30
CA ASN A 363 7.51 28.72 12.34
C ASN A 363 7.70 27.44 11.49
N ILE A 364 8.48 26.47 11.97
CA ILE A 364 8.62 25.17 11.29
C ILE A 364 7.34 24.33 11.44
N ASN A 365 6.68 24.38 12.60
CA ASN A 365 5.38 23.71 12.80
C ASN A 365 4.28 24.32 11.91
N ASP A 366 4.21 25.65 11.82
CA ASP A 366 3.29 26.32 10.89
C ASP A 366 3.53 25.88 9.43
N LEU A 367 4.77 25.54 9.07
CA LEU A 367 5.11 25.01 7.74
C LEU A 367 4.61 23.58 7.56
N LYS A 368 4.73 22.73 8.58
CA LYS A 368 4.13 21.39 8.59
C LYS A 368 2.60 21.49 8.45
N ASP A 369 1.95 22.36 9.21
CA ASP A 369 0.50 22.57 9.15
C ASP A 369 0.05 23.05 7.77
N LYS A 370 0.77 24.02 7.18
CA LYS A 370 0.45 24.49 5.83
C LYS A 370 0.67 23.42 4.76
N LEU A 371 1.67 22.55 4.92
CA LEU A 371 1.87 21.39 4.05
C LEU A 371 0.70 20.42 4.19
N ASP A 372 0.25 20.13 5.41
CA ASP A 372 -0.92 19.26 5.67
C ASP A 372 -2.20 19.82 5.05
N ASP A 373 -2.48 21.11 5.27
CA ASP A 373 -3.64 21.80 4.68
C ASP A 373 -3.59 21.74 3.15
N TYR A 374 -2.42 21.96 2.57
CA TYR A 374 -2.24 21.89 1.12
C TYR A 374 -2.50 20.47 0.59
N ILE A 375 -2.01 19.45 1.30
CA ILE A 375 -2.24 18.04 0.97
C ILE A 375 -3.75 17.72 1.04
N LYS A 376 -4.43 18.11 2.11
CA LYS A 376 -5.86 17.87 2.31
C LYS A 376 -6.73 18.57 1.27
N SER A 377 -6.37 19.78 0.86
CA SER A 377 -7.20 20.58 -0.06
C SER A 377 -6.96 20.27 -1.54
N ASN A 378 -5.79 19.73 -1.91
CA ASN A 378 -5.41 19.56 -3.32
C ASN A 378 -5.03 18.13 -3.71
N ILE A 379 -4.71 17.27 -2.75
CA ILE A 379 -4.15 15.94 -3.03
C ILE A 379 -5.04 14.82 -2.51
N ILE A 380 -5.75 15.01 -1.39
CA ILE A 380 -6.53 13.94 -0.78
C ILE A 380 -8.00 14.30 -0.76
N ASP A 381 -8.82 13.40 -1.27
CA ASP A 381 -10.25 13.40 -1.01
C ASP A 381 -10.49 12.46 0.19
N ASP A 382 -10.71 13.04 1.38
CA ASP A 382 -10.88 12.31 2.67
C ASP A 382 -12.06 11.31 2.64
N THR A 383 -12.88 11.38 1.59
CA THR A 383 -14.13 10.64 1.43
C THR A 383 -13.95 9.24 0.84
N SER A 384 -12.82 8.90 0.22
CA SER A 384 -12.66 7.58 -0.42
C SER A 384 -12.09 6.52 0.54
N ASP A 385 -12.97 5.65 1.04
CA ASP A 385 -12.62 4.49 1.88
C ASP A 385 -11.94 3.34 1.11
N ILE A 386 -11.65 3.53 -0.19
CA ILE A 386 -11.15 2.52 -1.12
C ILE A 386 -9.90 3.04 -1.81
N MET A 387 -8.81 2.28 -1.72
CA MET A 387 -7.57 2.56 -2.44
C MET A 387 -7.24 1.41 -3.37
N ILE A 388 -7.09 1.70 -4.66
CA ILE A 388 -6.74 0.70 -5.66
C ILE A 388 -5.23 0.68 -5.94
N ASN A 389 -4.68 -0.49 -6.23
CA ASN A 389 -3.29 -0.65 -6.67
C ASN A 389 -3.20 -0.62 -8.20
N GLU A 390 -1.98 -0.68 -8.74
CA GLU A 390 -1.74 -0.64 -10.19
C GLU A 390 -2.42 -1.80 -10.95
N ARG A 391 -2.51 -2.98 -10.32
CA ARG A 391 -3.19 -4.15 -10.89
C ARG A 391 -4.69 -3.90 -11.01
N HIS A 392 -5.31 -3.40 -9.95
CA HIS A 392 -6.71 -2.98 -9.95
C HIS A 392 -6.96 -1.89 -10.99
N TYR A 393 -6.10 -0.86 -11.04
CA TYR A 393 -6.18 0.23 -12.01
C TYR A 393 -6.19 -0.29 -13.46
N ASN A 394 -5.24 -1.14 -13.81
CA ASN A 394 -5.16 -1.74 -15.15
C ASN A 394 -6.39 -2.60 -15.46
N SER A 395 -6.91 -3.34 -14.49
CA SER A 395 -8.13 -4.14 -14.66
C SER A 395 -9.36 -3.25 -14.88
N LEU A 396 -9.49 -2.18 -14.10
CA LEU A 396 -10.59 -1.22 -14.22
C LEU A 396 -10.55 -0.45 -15.55
N LEU A 397 -9.36 -0.14 -16.10
CA LEU A 397 -9.24 0.44 -17.44
C LEU A 397 -9.84 -0.49 -18.52
N LYS A 398 -9.53 -1.79 -18.46
CA LYS A 398 -10.08 -2.80 -19.38
C LYS A 398 -11.59 -2.96 -19.21
N VAL A 399 -12.09 -2.91 -17.97
CA VAL A 399 -13.54 -2.91 -17.69
C VAL A 399 -14.21 -1.72 -18.37
N ARG A 400 -13.66 -0.50 -18.22
CA ARG A 400 -14.23 0.70 -18.84
C ARG A 400 -14.18 0.66 -20.37
N GLU A 401 -13.10 0.15 -20.94
CA GLU A 401 -12.98 -0.05 -22.38
C GLU A 401 -14.07 -1.01 -22.89
N SER A 402 -14.22 -2.16 -22.23
CA SER A 402 -15.25 -3.15 -22.57
C SER A 402 -16.66 -2.56 -22.45
N ILE A 403 -16.98 -1.87 -21.34
CA ILE A 403 -18.28 -1.21 -21.13
C ILE A 403 -18.55 -0.15 -22.20
N LYS A 404 -17.53 0.63 -22.59
CA LYS A 404 -17.66 1.62 -23.66
C LYS A 404 -18.02 0.95 -24.98
N ASN A 405 -17.38 -0.18 -25.32
CA ASN A 405 -17.70 -0.94 -26.52
C ASN A 405 -19.14 -1.48 -26.48
N VAL A 406 -19.58 -2.03 -25.34
CA VAL A 406 -20.98 -2.48 -25.16
C VAL A 406 -21.95 -1.33 -25.40
N LYS A 407 -21.72 -0.15 -24.81
CA LYS A 407 -22.58 1.03 -25.00
C LYS A 407 -22.66 1.46 -26.47
N ILE A 408 -21.52 1.52 -27.16
CA ILE A 408 -21.47 1.85 -28.60
C ILE A 408 -22.24 0.83 -29.43
N ASN A 409 -22.09 -0.46 -29.12
CA ASN A 409 -22.77 -1.54 -29.83
C ASN A 409 -24.30 -1.53 -29.59
N ILE A 410 -24.76 -1.12 -28.40
CA ILE A 410 -26.19 -0.89 -28.13
C ILE A 410 -26.72 0.28 -28.97
N GLU A 411 -26.01 1.41 -29.00
CA GLU A 411 -26.41 2.60 -29.77
C GLU A 411 -26.49 2.32 -31.28
N ASN A 412 -25.55 1.54 -31.79
CA ASN A 412 -25.49 1.18 -33.21
C ASN A 412 -26.46 0.04 -33.59
N LYS A 413 -27.22 -0.51 -32.64
CA LYS A 413 -28.06 -1.72 -32.84
C LYS A 413 -27.24 -2.87 -33.47
N SER A 414 -26.02 -3.06 -32.99
CA SER A 414 -25.14 -4.16 -33.40
C SER A 414 -25.72 -5.51 -33.00
N ASN A 415 -25.24 -6.58 -33.64
CA ASN A 415 -25.62 -7.95 -33.29
C ASN A 415 -25.28 -8.27 -31.83
N THR A 416 -26.16 -9.02 -31.16
CA THR A 416 -26.06 -9.41 -29.75
C THR A 416 -24.79 -10.22 -29.46
N ASP A 417 -24.19 -10.87 -30.47
CA ASP A 417 -22.91 -11.60 -30.36
C ASP A 417 -21.76 -10.70 -29.88
N LEU A 418 -21.68 -9.48 -30.43
CA LEU A 418 -20.64 -8.52 -30.08
C LEU A 418 -20.82 -8.01 -28.66
N LEU A 419 -22.08 -7.83 -28.23
CA LEU A 419 -22.42 -7.42 -26.87
C LEU A 419 -22.01 -8.49 -25.86
N ALA A 420 -22.34 -9.75 -26.11
CA ALA A 420 -21.98 -10.87 -25.25
C ALA A 420 -20.46 -10.99 -25.09
N LEU A 421 -19.70 -10.82 -26.18
CA LEU A 421 -18.24 -10.88 -26.15
C LEU A 421 -17.63 -9.75 -25.30
N ASP A 422 -18.04 -8.50 -25.50
CA ASP A 422 -17.53 -7.36 -24.73
C ASP A 422 -17.93 -7.47 -23.24
N ILE A 423 -19.14 -7.95 -22.94
CA ILE A 423 -19.58 -8.21 -21.56
C ILE A 423 -18.71 -9.28 -20.90
N LYS A 424 -18.36 -10.35 -21.63
CA LYS A 424 -17.44 -11.39 -21.15
C LYS A 424 -16.06 -10.81 -20.81
N TYR A 425 -15.51 -9.93 -21.63
CA TYR A 425 -14.25 -9.24 -21.33
C TYR A 425 -14.33 -8.35 -20.08
N ALA A 426 -15.46 -7.66 -19.88
CA ALA A 426 -15.71 -6.88 -18.66
C ALA A 426 -15.79 -7.80 -17.43
N LEU A 427 -16.52 -8.91 -17.52
CA LEU A 427 -16.63 -9.92 -16.46
C LEU A 427 -15.25 -10.46 -16.08
N ASP A 428 -14.46 -10.92 -17.04
CA ASP A 428 -13.12 -11.48 -16.80
C ASP A 428 -12.20 -10.44 -16.12
N SER A 429 -12.24 -9.19 -16.57
CA SER A 429 -11.45 -8.10 -15.99
C SER A 429 -11.89 -7.75 -14.57
N LEU A 430 -13.20 -7.81 -14.24
CA LEU A 430 -13.69 -7.69 -12.87
C LEU A 430 -13.24 -8.89 -12.01
N GLY A 431 -13.29 -10.11 -12.56
CA GLY A 431 -12.87 -11.34 -11.88
C GLY A 431 -11.37 -11.39 -11.57
N GLN A 432 -10.55 -10.73 -12.39
CA GLN A 432 -9.12 -10.55 -12.12
C GLN A 432 -8.86 -9.75 -10.84
N ILE A 433 -9.72 -8.78 -10.48
CA ILE A 433 -9.55 -7.95 -9.29
C ILE A 433 -9.68 -8.80 -8.01
N THR A 434 -10.76 -9.58 -7.92
CA THR A 434 -11.07 -10.44 -6.76
C THR A 434 -10.28 -11.74 -6.76
N GLY A 435 -9.72 -12.13 -7.90
CA GLY A 435 -8.94 -13.36 -8.00
C GLY A 435 -9.74 -14.57 -8.47
N GLU A 436 -11.00 -14.40 -8.88
CA GLU A 436 -11.83 -15.45 -9.49
C GLU A 436 -11.28 -15.90 -10.85
N VAL A 437 -10.62 -14.99 -11.56
CA VAL A 437 -9.95 -15.26 -12.84
C VAL A 437 -8.50 -14.81 -12.72
N THR A 438 -7.56 -15.73 -12.48
CA THR A 438 -6.13 -15.40 -12.34
C THR A 438 -5.24 -16.45 -12.99
N ASN A 439 -3.96 -16.13 -13.16
CA ASN A 439 -2.94 -17.08 -13.56
C ASN A 439 -1.85 -17.18 -12.48
N ASP A 440 -1.08 -18.26 -12.53
CA ASP A 440 -0.05 -18.56 -11.53
C ASP A 440 1.07 -17.52 -11.48
N GLU A 441 1.39 -16.86 -12.60
CA GLU A 441 2.43 -15.83 -12.67
C GLU A 441 2.04 -14.56 -11.88
N ILE A 442 0.78 -14.11 -12.02
CA ILE A 442 0.27 -12.96 -11.26
C ILE A 442 0.28 -13.28 -9.77
N LEU A 443 -0.17 -14.47 -9.38
CA LEU A 443 -0.16 -14.91 -7.98
C LEU A 443 1.28 -14.93 -7.44
N GLY A 444 2.22 -15.54 -8.17
CA GLY A 444 3.63 -15.57 -7.79
C GLY A 444 4.22 -14.18 -7.57
N ASN A 445 3.96 -13.24 -8.48
CA ASN A 445 4.44 -11.86 -8.36
C ASN A 445 3.85 -11.15 -7.12
N ILE A 446 2.57 -11.34 -6.81
CA ILE A 446 1.92 -10.73 -5.64
C ILE A 446 2.53 -11.26 -4.35
N PHE A 447 2.53 -12.59 -4.14
CA PHE A 447 2.96 -13.19 -2.88
C PHE A 447 4.47 -13.11 -2.67
N SER A 448 5.28 -13.02 -3.73
CA SER A 448 6.72 -12.78 -3.62
C SER A 448 7.09 -11.48 -2.90
N LYS A 449 6.19 -10.49 -2.88
CA LYS A 449 6.39 -9.20 -2.20
C LYS A 449 6.11 -9.27 -0.69
N PHE A 450 5.49 -10.34 -0.20
CA PHE A 450 5.18 -10.52 1.22
C PHE A 450 6.41 -10.92 2.02
N CYS A 451 6.31 -10.84 3.34
CA CYS A 451 7.31 -11.40 4.25
C CYS A 451 7.23 -12.93 4.30
N ILE A 452 8.32 -13.57 4.73
CA ILE A 452 8.30 -14.98 5.14
C ILE A 452 7.52 -15.08 6.46
N GLY A 453 6.72 -16.13 6.64
CA GLY A 453 5.87 -16.30 7.84
C GLY A 453 4.48 -15.65 7.75
N LYS A 454 4.15 -15.10 6.59
CA LYS A 454 2.85 -14.52 6.26
C LYS A 454 2.21 -15.23 5.08
#